data_AF-A0A3D0NDV6-F1
#
_entry.id   AF-A0A3D0NDV6-F1
#
_cell.length_a   1.000
_cell.length_b   1.000
_cell.length_c   1.000
_cell.angle_alpha   90.00
_cell.angle_beta   90.00
_cell.angle_gamma   90.00
#
_symmetry.space_group_name_H-M   'P 1'
#
loop_
_entity.id
_entity.type
_entity.pdbx_description
1 polymer ?
#
loop_
_entity_poly.entity_id
_entity_poly.type
_entity_poly.pdbx_seq_one_letter_code
_entity_poly.pdbx_strand_id
1 'polypeptide(L)'
;MIAEHKHLAENGARLVELRLDYIPRAVTLRRLLKNRQSLVVATCRRPQDGGKWQGTEAERVMLLRSAIVEGADYVDLEEEIADEIPRYGDTK
;
A
#
# COMPACT_ATOMS: atom_id res chain seq x y z
N MET A 1 -2.82 8.55 8.67
CA MET A 1 -3.31 7.60 7.64
C MET A 1 -4.81 7.75 7.31
N ILE A 2 -5.77 7.17 8.05
CA ILE A 2 -7.21 7.22 7.63
C ILE A 2 -7.77 8.65 7.62
N ALA A 3 -7.53 9.42 8.68
CA ALA A 3 -8.02 10.81 8.76
C ALA A 3 -7.37 11.71 7.70
N GLU A 4 -6.06 11.54 7.46
CA GLU A 4 -5.32 12.23 6.40
C GLU A 4 -5.85 11.86 5.01
N HIS A 5 -6.08 10.57 4.73
CA HIS A 5 -6.68 10.13 3.47
C HIS A 5 -8.04 10.78 3.26
N LYS A 6 -8.91 10.73 4.26
CA LYS A 6 -10.23 11.38 4.21
C LYS A 6 -10.09 12.87 3.91
N HIS A 7 -9.21 13.56 4.64
CA HIS A 7 -8.96 14.99 4.42
C HIS A 7 -8.46 15.29 3.00
N LEU A 8 -7.52 14.51 2.47
CA LEU A 8 -7.03 14.65 1.10
C LEU A 8 -8.15 14.46 0.08
N ALA A 9 -8.97 13.42 0.25
CA ALA A 9 -10.09 13.14 -0.64
C ALA A 9 -11.16 14.25 -0.60
N GLU A 10 -11.46 14.79 0.59
CA GLU A 10 -12.36 15.95 0.77
C GLU A 10 -11.82 17.21 0.08
N ASN A 11 -10.50 17.33 -0.08
CA ASN A 11 -9.83 18.39 -0.82
C ASN A 11 -9.60 18.05 -2.30
N GLY A 12 -10.26 17.01 -2.83
CA GLY A 12 -10.27 16.68 -4.25
C GLY A 12 -9.20 15.69 -4.71
N ALA A 13 -8.40 15.11 -3.81
CA ALA A 13 -7.45 14.07 -4.17
C ALA A 13 -8.19 12.81 -4.66
N ARG A 14 -7.98 12.45 -5.94
CA ARG A 14 -8.62 11.28 -6.58
C ARG A 14 -7.86 9.97 -6.41
N LEU A 15 -6.58 10.07 -6.05
CA LEU A 15 -5.67 8.97 -5.78
C LEU A 15 -4.81 9.35 -4.58
N VAL A 16 -4.63 8.44 -3.62
CA VAL A 16 -3.79 8.64 -2.45
C VAL A 16 -2.82 7.46 -2.32
N GLU A 17 -1.55 7.77 -2.12
CA GLU A 17 -0.54 6.78 -1.79
C GLU A 17 -0.58 6.47 -0.28
N LEU A 18 -0.76 5.20 0.07
CA LEU A 18 -0.60 4.70 1.43
C LEU A 18 0.82 4.15 1.60
N ARG A 19 1.68 4.95 2.23
CA ARG A 19 3.04 4.59 2.62
C ARG A 19 3.03 3.65 3.83
N LEU A 20 2.94 2.35 3.56
CA LEU A 20 2.90 1.30 4.59
C LEU A 20 4.21 1.23 5.38
N ASP A 21 5.33 1.60 4.76
CA ASP A 21 6.65 1.65 5.39
C ASP A 21 6.74 2.69 6.53
N TYR A 22 5.79 3.62 6.64
CA TYR A 22 5.71 4.59 7.74
C TYR A 22 4.89 4.10 8.93
N ILE A 23 4.24 2.94 8.85
CA ILE A 23 3.42 2.43 9.94
C ILE A 23 4.26 1.51 10.84
N PRO A 24 4.56 1.90 12.09
CA PRO A 24 5.50 1.17 12.96
C PRO A 24 4.91 -0.08 13.63
N ARG A 25 3.65 -0.44 13.35
CA ARG A 25 2.92 -1.54 14.01
C ARG A 25 2.20 -2.38 12.96
N ALA A 26 1.77 -3.59 13.35
CA ALA A 26 0.96 -4.48 12.52
C ALA A 26 -0.21 -3.71 11.88
N VAL A 27 -0.15 -3.57 10.56
CA VAL A 27 -1.13 -2.83 9.77
C VAL A 27 -2.34 -3.73 9.54
N THR A 28 -3.52 -3.30 9.98
CA THR A 28 -4.76 -3.92 9.52
C THR A 28 -5.16 -3.29 8.18
N LEU A 29 -4.62 -3.82 7.08
CA LEU A 29 -4.86 -3.32 5.71
C LEU A 29 -6.35 -3.20 5.39
N ARG A 30 -7.15 -4.20 5.78
CA ARG A 30 -8.61 -4.18 5.67
C ARG A 30 -9.24 -2.90 6.22
N ARG A 31 -8.75 -2.43 7.37
CA ARG A 31 -9.28 -1.23 8.02
C ARG A 31 -8.89 0.05 7.27
N LEU A 32 -7.72 0.08 6.64
CA LEU A 32 -7.28 1.20 5.81
C LEU A 32 -8.08 1.28 4.50
N LEU A 33 -8.37 0.12 3.89
CA LEU A 33 -8.94 0.07 2.53
C LEU A 33 -10.47 0.03 2.49
N LYS A 34 -11.16 -0.50 3.52
CA LYS A 34 -12.61 -0.76 3.50
C LYS A 34 -13.48 0.48 3.22
N ASN A 35 -13.12 1.63 3.78
CA ASN A 35 -13.92 2.87 3.68
C ASN A 35 -13.14 4.01 3.00
N ARG A 36 -12.21 3.66 2.10
CA ARG A 36 -11.43 4.65 1.35
C ARG A 36 -12.35 5.57 0.55
N GLN A 37 -12.01 6.86 0.52
CA GLN A 37 -12.80 7.91 -0.14
C GLN A 37 -12.30 8.21 -1.57
N SER A 38 -11.16 7.65 -1.93
CA SER A 38 -10.52 7.79 -3.23
C SER A 38 -9.69 6.55 -3.55
N LEU A 39 -9.19 6.45 -4.78
CA LEU A 39 -8.33 5.35 -5.20
C LEU A 39 -7.06 5.31 -4.33
N VAL A 40 -6.51 4.13 -4.11
CA VAL A 40 -5.33 3.91 -3.30
C VAL A 40 -4.22 3.22 -4.08
N VAL A 41 -3.01 3.76 -3.98
CA VAL A 41 -1.77 3.03 -4.26
C VAL A 41 -1.17 2.58 -2.93
N ALA A 42 -1.00 1.28 -2.71
CA ALA A 42 -0.29 0.77 -1.55
C ALA A 42 1.20 0.66 -1.86
N THR A 43 2.04 1.33 -1.07
CA THR A 43 3.49 1.36 -1.26
C THR A 43 4.20 0.95 0.01
N CYS A 44 5.24 0.11 -0.10
CA CYS A 44 6.14 -0.21 1.00
C CYS A 44 7.59 -0.09 0.52
N ARG A 45 8.15 1.11 0.63
CA ARG A 45 9.46 1.43 0.07
C ARG A 45 10.61 0.94 0.96
N ARG A 46 11.65 0.38 0.33
CA ARG A 46 12.88 -0.10 1.00
C ARG A 46 13.74 1.08 1.50
N PRO A 47 14.56 0.91 2.56
CA PRO A 47 15.45 1.97 3.04
C PRO A 47 16.45 2.47 1.99
N GLN A 48 17.01 1.58 1.17
CA GLN A 48 17.94 1.97 0.10
C GLN A 48 17.29 2.88 -0.96
N ASP A 49 15.96 2.83 -1.08
CA ASP A 49 15.17 3.63 -2.03
C ASP A 49 14.48 4.82 -1.32
N GLY A 50 14.94 5.19 -0.12
CA GLY A 50 14.41 6.32 0.67
C GLY A 50 13.13 6.01 1.47
N GLY A 51 12.78 4.74 1.61
CA GLY A 51 11.68 4.28 2.45
C GLY A 51 12.05 4.09 3.93
N LYS A 52 11.07 3.66 4.72
CA LYS A 52 11.22 3.39 6.17
C LYS A 52 11.01 1.94 6.57
N TRP A 53 10.93 1.03 5.61
CA TRP A 53 10.72 -0.39 5.89
C TRP A 53 11.91 -0.99 6.66
N GLN A 54 11.66 -1.62 7.80
CA GLN A 54 12.71 -2.22 8.64
C GLN A 54 12.62 -3.74 8.74
N GLY A 55 11.61 -4.35 8.12
CA GLY A 55 11.47 -5.80 8.06
C GLY A 55 12.34 -6.41 6.96
N THR A 56 12.24 -7.73 6.82
CA THR A 56 12.84 -8.48 5.72
C THR A 56 12.12 -8.20 4.40
N GLU A 57 12.77 -8.53 3.29
CA GLU A 57 12.15 -8.42 1.96
C GLU A 57 10.94 -9.35 1.81
N ALA A 58 11.02 -10.56 2.38
CA ALA A 58 9.92 -11.52 2.35
C ALA A 58 8.67 -10.98 3.08
N GLU A 59 8.85 -10.33 4.23
CA GLU A 59 7.75 -9.67 4.95
C GLU A 59 7.18 -8.48 4.16
N ARG A 60 8.04 -7.74 3.45
CA ARG A 60 7.62 -6.63 2.58
C ARG A 60 6.74 -7.12 1.44
N VAL A 61 7.19 -8.15 0.72
CA VAL A 61 6.43 -8.80 -0.36
C VAL A 61 5.11 -9.37 0.15
N MET A 62 5.12 -10.01 1.33
CA MET A 62 3.90 -10.52 1.96
C MET A 62 2.91 -9.40 2.27
N LEU A 63 3.39 -8.25 2.76
CA LEU A 63 2.56 -7.08 3.02
C LEU A 63 1.94 -6.52 1.74
N LEU A 64 2.71 -6.42 0.66
CA LEU A 64 2.23 -5.95 -0.65
C LEU A 64 1.20 -6.93 -1.24
N ARG A 65 1.46 -8.23 -1.21
CA ARG A 65 0.48 -9.27 -1.59
C ARG A 65 -0.80 -9.18 -0.77
N SER A 66 -0.68 -8.92 0.54
CA SER A 66 -1.85 -8.73 1.41
C SER A 66 -2.65 -7.49 1.01
N ALA A 67 -2.00 -6.41 0.53
CA ALA A 67 -2.71 -5.23 0.05
C ALA A 67 -3.52 -5.52 -1.21
N ILE A 68 -3.01 -6.36 -2.11
CA ILE A 68 -3.75 -6.87 -3.28
C ILE A 68 -4.99 -7.65 -2.82
N VAL A 69 -4.82 -8.62 -1.92
CA VAL A 69 -5.92 -9.46 -1.41
C VAL A 69 -7.01 -8.61 -0.72
N GLU A 70 -6.61 -7.55 -0.01
CA GLU A 70 -7.53 -6.63 0.67
C GLU A 70 -8.13 -5.55 -0.26
N GLY A 71 -7.82 -5.60 -1.56
CA GLY A 71 -8.46 -4.79 -2.59
C GLY A 71 -7.94 -3.36 -2.70
N ALA A 72 -6.62 -3.16 -2.54
CA ALA A 72 -5.97 -1.92 -2.99
C ALA A 72 -6.20 -1.73 -4.50
N ASP A 73 -6.37 -0.48 -4.95
CA ASP A 73 -6.64 -0.22 -6.38
C ASP A 73 -5.38 -0.39 -7.22
N TYR A 74 -4.23 -0.04 -6.64
CA TYR A 74 -2.89 -0.23 -7.21
C TYR A 74 -1.91 -0.64 -6.10
N VAL A 75 -0.84 -1.32 -6.49
CA VAL A 75 0.30 -1.61 -5.61
C VAL A 75 1.58 -1.18 -6.29
N ASP A 76 2.42 -0.45 -5.55
CA ASP A 76 3.75 -0.06 -6.01
C ASP A 76 4.70 -1.24 -5.82
N LEU A 77 5.26 -1.71 -6.93
CA LEU A 77 6.20 -2.83 -6.99
C LEU A 77 7.51 -2.36 -7.62
N GLU A 78 8.63 -2.69 -6.98
CA GLU A 78 9.94 -2.53 -7.59
C GLU A 78 10.15 -3.57 -8.70
N GLU A 79 10.86 -3.18 -9.75
CA GLU A 79 11.02 -3.96 -11.00
C GLU A 79 11.53 -5.38 -10.74
N GLU A 80 12.44 -5.55 -9.75
CA GLU A 80 13.06 -6.84 -9.47
C GLU A 80 12.08 -7.90 -8.93
N ILE A 81 10.97 -7.49 -8.33
CA ILE A 81 9.97 -8.39 -7.72
C ILE A 81 8.64 -8.42 -8.47
N ALA A 82 8.48 -7.59 -9.51
CA ALA A 82 7.21 -7.43 -10.20
C ALA A 82 6.69 -8.75 -10.80
N ASP A 83 7.59 -9.56 -11.37
CA ASP A 83 7.25 -10.87 -11.96
C ASP A 83 6.89 -11.93 -10.91
N GLU A 84 7.28 -11.74 -9.64
CA GLU A 84 6.98 -12.67 -8.55
C GLU A 84 5.59 -12.45 -7.93
N ILE A 85 4.92 -11.35 -8.28
CA ILE A 85 3.63 -10.97 -7.71
C ILE A 85 2.56 -11.06 -8.79
N PRO A 86 1.75 -12.14 -8.79
CA PRO A 86 0.69 -12.29 -9.77
C PRO A 86 -0.42 -11.27 -9.54
N ARG A 87 -1.07 -10.84 -10.63
CA ARG A 87 -2.29 -10.05 -10.54
C ARG A 87 -3.41 -10.85 -9.89
N TYR A 88 -4.21 -10.17 -9.07
CA TYR A 88 -5.35 -10.77 -8.38
C TYR A 88 -6.47 -9.75 -8.16
N GLY A 89 -7.72 -10.18 -8.41
CA GLY A 89 -8.89 -9.31 -8.28
C GLY A 89 -8.88 -8.13 -9.26
N ASP A 90 -9.43 -7.00 -8.82
CA ASP A 90 -9.51 -5.77 -9.60
C ASP A 90 -8.29 -4.84 -9.42
N THR A 91 -7.31 -5.25 -8.60
CA THR A 91 -6.07 -4.51 -8.38
C THR A 91 -5.24 -4.46 -9.67
N LYS A 92 -4.79 -3.25 -10.03
CA LYS A 92 -4.05 -2.99 -11.26
C LYS A 92 -2.55 -2.99 -11.08
#